data_AF-A0A6A5A4B2-F1
#
_entry.id   AF-A0A6A5A4B2-F1
#
_cell.length_a   1.000
_cell.length_b   1.000
_cell.length_c   1.000
_cell.angle_alpha   90.00
_cell.angle_beta   90.00
_cell.angle_gamma   90.00
#
_symmetry.space_group_name_H-M   'P 1'
#
loop_
_entity.id
_entity.type
_entity.pdbx_description
1 polymer ?
#
loop_
_entity_poly.entity_id
_entity_poly.type
_entity_poly.pdbx_seq_one_letter_code
_entity_poly.pdbx_strand_id
1 'polypeptide(L)'
;MGQYEDTDGVFYITGTWVVANGRLDLLKTYADDGYTIAYGGDVDDATGTWTGEWTAGDLTGELKFNLPLHDCVVCGASAKVPNAQQKCFGCEATEAQYFTVEAEDDSSSNDWSMSVYLAFTPDVEANVYRVDCAGYDTESYVVSGAWKDGCLNFAKHYAKSTVNYDVYYNDSTKKCIGTMVDGDGVSKSISFAMDMSPCTQCGADVPVANS
;
A
#
# COMPACT_ATOMS: atom_id res chain seq x y z
N MET A 1 -1.39 -3.05 -3.18
CA MET A 1 -2.21 -2.88 -4.40
C MET A 1 -2.41 -1.39 -4.56
N GLY A 2 -1.66 -0.70 -5.42
CA GLY A 2 -1.77 0.75 -5.63
C GLY A 2 -2.76 1.09 -6.73
N GLN A 3 -3.43 2.25 -6.63
CA GLN A 3 -4.07 2.89 -7.78
C GLN A 3 -3.02 3.73 -8.53
N TYR A 4 -2.95 3.52 -9.84
CA TYR A 4 -2.01 4.17 -10.73
C TYR A 4 -2.78 4.63 -11.98
N GLU A 5 -2.21 5.53 -12.76
CA GLU A 5 -2.83 6.05 -13.98
C GLU A 5 -1.82 5.98 -15.13
N ASP A 6 -2.27 5.53 -16.29
CA ASP A 6 -1.54 5.70 -17.55
C ASP A 6 -2.45 6.27 -18.65
N THR A 7 -1.98 6.24 -19.90
CA THR A 7 -2.71 6.81 -21.04
C THR A 7 -4.08 6.17 -21.28
N ASP A 8 -4.29 4.95 -20.78
CA ASP A 8 -5.52 4.18 -20.98
C ASP A 8 -6.45 4.24 -19.76
N GLY A 9 -6.02 4.88 -18.66
CA GLY A 9 -6.86 5.21 -17.51
C GLY A 9 -6.30 4.77 -16.16
N VAL A 10 -7.16 4.82 -15.15
CA VAL A 10 -6.81 4.41 -13.79
C VAL A 10 -6.81 2.89 -13.70
N PHE A 11 -5.78 2.32 -13.08
CA PHE A 11 -5.63 0.88 -12.90
C PHE A 11 -5.11 0.53 -11.51
N TYR A 12 -5.28 -0.73 -11.14
CA TYR A 12 -4.66 -1.31 -9.95
C TYR A 12 -3.87 -2.57 -10.29
N ILE A 13 -2.80 -2.80 -9.52
CA ILE A 13 -1.93 -3.97 -9.67
C ILE A 13 -2.15 -4.94 -8.52
N THR A 14 -2.54 -6.16 -8.86
CA THR A 14 -2.58 -7.31 -7.96
C THR A 14 -1.52 -8.32 -8.39
N GLY A 15 -1.19 -9.28 -7.54
CA GLY A 15 -0.25 -10.33 -7.93
C GLY A 15 0.31 -11.12 -6.77
N THR A 16 1.15 -12.07 -7.11
CA THR A 16 1.84 -12.96 -6.17
C THR A 16 3.31 -13.06 -6.55
N TRP A 17 4.18 -12.96 -5.54
CA TRP A 17 5.57 -13.35 -5.69
C TRP A 17 5.84 -14.58 -4.83
N VAL A 18 6.10 -15.72 -5.49
CA VAL A 18 6.46 -16.96 -4.84
C VAL A 18 7.98 -17.05 -4.79
N VAL A 19 8.57 -16.55 -3.70
CA VAL A 19 10.03 -16.51 -3.52
C VAL A 19 10.66 -17.91 -3.69
N ALA A 20 9.98 -18.97 -3.25
CA ALA A 20 10.49 -20.34 -3.30
C ALA A 20 10.83 -20.85 -4.71
N ASN A 21 10.19 -20.32 -5.75
CA ASN A 21 10.47 -20.66 -7.15
C ASN A 21 10.80 -19.43 -8.01
N GLY A 22 11.01 -18.25 -7.39
CA GLY A 22 11.32 -17.00 -8.08
C GLY A 22 10.20 -16.48 -8.98
N ARG A 23 8.99 -17.04 -8.93
CA ARG A 23 7.90 -16.70 -9.85
C ARG A 23 7.19 -15.44 -9.38
N LEU A 24 7.14 -14.42 -10.25
CA LEU A 24 6.32 -13.22 -10.07
C LEU A 24 5.23 -13.20 -11.13
N ASP A 25 3.98 -13.20 -10.68
CA ASP A 25 2.80 -13.04 -11.52
C ASP A 25 2.03 -11.80 -11.05
N LEU A 26 1.83 -10.85 -11.95
CA LEU A 26 1.11 -9.60 -11.73
C LEU A 26 -0.10 -9.51 -12.66
N LEU A 27 -1.17 -8.92 -12.17
CA LEU A 27 -2.36 -8.59 -12.95
C LEU A 27 -2.64 -7.11 -12.79
N LYS A 28 -2.56 -6.39 -13.91
CA LYS A 28 -3.02 -5.02 -14.04
C LYS A 28 -4.48 -5.02 -14.46
N THR A 29 -5.32 -4.30 -13.72
CA THR A 29 -6.75 -4.20 -14.02
C THR A 29 -7.15 -2.75 -14.11
N TYR A 30 -7.73 -2.35 -15.23
CA TYR A 30 -8.29 -1.00 -15.40
C TYR A 30 -9.59 -0.87 -14.63
N ALA A 31 -9.74 0.24 -13.92
CA ALA A 31 -10.86 0.48 -13.03
C ALA A 31 -12.18 0.71 -13.78
N ASP A 32 -12.11 1.28 -14.99
CA ASP A 32 -13.28 1.73 -15.74
C ASP A 32 -14.05 0.57 -16.41
N ASP A 33 -13.33 -0.40 -16.98
CA ASP A 33 -13.91 -1.48 -17.79
C ASP A 33 -13.53 -2.90 -17.31
N GLY A 34 -12.65 -3.00 -16.31
CA GLY A 34 -12.14 -4.28 -15.81
C GLY A 34 -11.22 -4.98 -16.80
N TYR A 35 -10.73 -4.31 -17.85
CA TYR A 35 -9.76 -4.86 -18.77
C TYR A 35 -8.48 -5.24 -18.02
N THR A 36 -7.93 -6.41 -18.34
CA THR A 36 -6.76 -6.95 -17.62
C THR A 36 -5.57 -7.20 -18.53
N ILE A 37 -4.39 -6.95 -17.97
CA ILE A 37 -3.11 -7.36 -18.54
C ILE A 37 -2.40 -8.20 -17.50
N ALA A 38 -2.17 -9.46 -17.83
CA ALA A 38 -1.40 -10.38 -17.00
C ALA A 38 0.06 -10.37 -17.40
N TYR A 39 0.94 -10.35 -16.42
CA TYR A 39 2.40 -10.42 -16.56
C TYR A 39 2.88 -11.59 -15.72
N GLY A 40 3.63 -12.51 -16.29
CA GLY A 40 4.09 -13.68 -15.57
C GLY A 40 5.47 -14.10 -15.99
N GLY A 41 6.34 -14.34 -15.01
CA GLY A 41 7.72 -14.68 -15.30
C GLY A 41 8.54 -15.02 -14.07
N ASP A 42 9.78 -15.39 -14.31
CA ASP A 42 10.73 -15.76 -13.27
C ASP A 42 11.70 -14.59 -13.03
N VAL A 43 11.97 -14.32 -11.75
CA VAL A 43 12.92 -13.31 -11.29
C VAL A 43 14.24 -14.00 -10.99
N ASP A 44 15.30 -13.54 -11.65
CA ASP A 44 16.68 -13.92 -11.32
C ASP A 44 17.16 -13.06 -10.13
N ASP A 45 17.20 -13.65 -8.94
CA ASP A 45 17.63 -12.99 -7.70
C ASP A 45 19.06 -12.42 -7.75
N ALA A 46 19.92 -12.94 -8.63
CA ALA A 46 21.29 -12.47 -8.75
C ALA A 46 21.40 -11.18 -9.57
N THR A 47 20.52 -11.02 -10.57
CA THR A 47 20.55 -9.89 -11.51
C THR A 47 19.41 -8.91 -11.30
N GLY A 48 18.34 -9.31 -10.60
CA GLY A 48 17.08 -8.60 -10.52
C GLY A 48 16.26 -8.67 -11.81
N THR A 49 16.69 -9.44 -12.82
CA THR A 49 15.99 -9.50 -14.10
C THR A 49 14.75 -10.40 -14.00
N TRP A 50 13.58 -9.82 -14.24
CA TRP A 50 12.31 -10.51 -14.39
C TRP A 50 12.03 -10.76 -15.88
N THR A 51 11.97 -12.02 -16.28
CA THR A 51 11.71 -12.45 -17.66
C THR A 51 10.51 -13.37 -17.75
N GLY A 52 9.72 -13.24 -18.80
CA GLY A 52 8.56 -14.09 -19.01
C GLY A 52 7.69 -13.61 -20.17
N GLU A 53 6.38 -13.59 -19.96
CA GLU A 53 5.41 -13.19 -20.96
C GLU A 53 4.34 -12.27 -20.36
N TRP A 54 3.71 -11.47 -21.21
CA TRP A 54 2.50 -10.75 -20.88
C TRP A 54 1.37 -11.13 -21.84
N THR A 55 0.13 -11.06 -21.34
CA THR A 55 -1.08 -11.35 -22.11
C THR A 55 -2.15 -10.30 -21.86
N ALA A 56 -2.79 -9.82 -22.93
CA ALA A 56 -3.89 -8.86 -22.86
C ALA A 56 -4.95 -9.21 -23.92
N GLY A 57 -6.02 -9.90 -23.50
CA GLY A 57 -6.95 -10.54 -24.44
C GLY A 57 -6.24 -11.56 -25.33
N ASP A 58 -6.33 -11.38 -26.66
CA ASP A 58 -5.66 -12.24 -27.65
C ASP A 58 -4.20 -11.82 -27.93
N LEU A 59 -3.73 -10.71 -27.34
CA LEU A 59 -2.36 -10.23 -27.51
C LEU A 59 -1.43 -10.90 -26.51
N THR A 60 -0.25 -11.28 -26.97
CA THR A 60 0.83 -11.84 -26.14
C THR A 60 2.17 -11.25 -26.54
N GLY A 61 3.14 -11.23 -25.62
CA GLY A 61 4.49 -10.78 -25.92
C GLY A 61 5.49 -11.14 -24.84
N GLU A 62 6.78 -10.97 -25.16
CA GLU A 62 7.87 -11.19 -24.21
C GLU A 62 7.92 -10.09 -23.15
N LEU A 63 8.22 -10.50 -21.93
CA LEU A 63 8.40 -9.66 -20.75
C LEU A 63 9.88 -9.62 -20.39
N LYS A 64 10.45 -8.43 -20.22
CA LYS A 64 11.77 -8.24 -19.62
C LYS A 64 11.85 -6.94 -18.85
N PHE A 65 11.94 -7.04 -17.53
CA PHE A 65 12.07 -5.93 -16.61
C PHE A 65 13.24 -6.16 -15.64
N ASN A 66 13.84 -5.08 -15.15
CA ASN A 66 14.79 -5.17 -14.04
C ASN A 66 14.11 -4.65 -12.78
N LEU A 67 14.02 -5.52 -11.78
CA LEU A 67 13.57 -5.20 -10.43
C LEU A 67 14.80 -4.79 -9.61
N PRO A 68 14.78 -3.65 -8.91
CA PRO A 68 15.82 -3.35 -7.95
C PRO A 68 15.70 -4.35 -6.79
N LEU A 69 16.68 -5.25 -6.64
CA LEU A 69 16.69 -6.22 -5.56
C LEU A 69 17.77 -5.89 -4.55
N HIS A 70 17.39 -5.96 -3.27
CA HIS A 70 18.24 -5.68 -2.13
C HIS A 70 18.17 -6.83 -1.11
N ASP A 71 19.19 -6.93 -0.26
CA ASP A 71 19.17 -7.86 0.87
C ASP A 71 18.13 -7.41 1.91
N CYS A 72 17.34 -8.35 2.39
CA CYS A 72 16.42 -8.13 3.51
C CYS A 72 17.17 -7.54 4.72
N VAL A 73 16.66 -6.47 5.33
CA VAL A 73 17.36 -5.80 6.44
C VAL A 73 17.49 -6.65 7.72
N VAL A 74 16.67 -7.69 7.88
CA VAL A 74 16.70 -8.61 9.03
C VAL A 74 17.44 -9.90 8.69
N CYS A 75 17.16 -10.46 7.52
CA CYS A 75 17.63 -11.75 7.05
C CYS A 75 19.00 -11.67 6.35
N GLY A 76 19.40 -10.48 5.91
CA GLY A 76 20.52 -10.27 5.00
C GLY A 76 20.30 -10.99 3.65
N ALA A 77 21.38 -11.51 3.09
CA ALA A 77 21.41 -12.17 1.78
C ALA A 77 20.54 -13.44 1.66
N SER A 78 19.94 -13.93 2.74
CA SER A 78 19.05 -15.10 2.70
C SER A 78 17.66 -14.79 2.13
N ALA A 79 17.32 -13.52 1.92
CA ALA A 79 16.09 -13.10 1.26
C ALA A 79 16.30 -11.79 0.50
N LYS A 80 15.69 -11.69 -0.69
CA LYS A 80 15.69 -10.48 -1.51
C LYS A 80 14.38 -9.72 -1.37
N VAL A 81 14.46 -8.38 -1.41
CA VAL A 81 13.32 -7.47 -1.34
C VAL A 81 13.46 -6.37 -2.40
N PRO A 82 12.36 -5.80 -2.91
CA PRO A 82 12.41 -4.75 -3.93
C PRO A 82 12.93 -3.39 -3.43
N ASN A 83 12.97 -3.19 -2.12
CA ASN A 83 13.40 -1.94 -1.49
C ASN A 83 14.49 -2.21 -0.44
N ALA A 84 15.55 -1.40 -0.46
CA ALA A 84 16.76 -1.59 0.35
C ALA A 84 16.53 -1.60 1.87
N GLN A 85 15.41 -1.05 2.35
CA GLN A 85 15.07 -1.00 3.77
C GLN A 85 13.91 -1.91 4.16
N GLN A 86 13.39 -2.70 3.22
CA GLN A 86 12.25 -3.57 3.47
C GLN A 86 12.67 -4.88 4.16
N LYS A 87 11.77 -5.41 5.00
CA LYS A 87 11.86 -6.76 5.55
C LYS A 87 11.24 -7.73 4.53
N CYS A 88 11.81 -8.93 4.34
CA CYS A 88 11.11 -9.90 3.49
C CYS A 88 9.79 -10.33 4.15
N PHE A 89 8.86 -10.93 3.39
CA PHE A 89 7.59 -11.44 3.94
C PHE A 89 7.76 -12.40 5.14
N GLY A 90 8.87 -13.13 5.23
CA GLY A 90 9.16 -13.99 6.39
C GLY A 90 9.60 -13.23 7.65
N CYS A 91 10.00 -11.97 7.50
CA CYS A 91 10.36 -11.03 8.57
C CYS A 91 9.34 -9.90 8.75
N GLU A 92 8.39 -9.75 7.82
CA GLU A 92 7.22 -8.88 7.96
C GLU A 92 6.27 -9.48 9.00
N ALA A 93 6.46 -9.05 10.23
CA ALA A 93 5.33 -8.69 11.07
C ALA A 93 5.41 -7.16 11.24
N THR A 94 5.16 -6.40 10.17
CA THR A 94 4.73 -5.02 10.34
C THR A 94 3.32 -5.13 10.90
N GLU A 95 3.20 -5.17 12.23
CA GLU A 95 1.90 -5.24 12.89
C GLU A 95 1.05 -4.07 12.41
N ALA A 96 -0.04 -4.39 11.72
CA ALA A 96 -0.98 -3.37 11.28
C ALA A 96 -1.58 -2.71 12.52
N GLN A 97 -1.46 -1.40 12.61
CA GLN A 97 -2.01 -0.62 13.70
C GLN A 97 -3.49 -0.36 13.43
N TYR A 98 -4.31 -0.55 14.45
CA TYR A 98 -5.75 -0.29 14.40
C TYR A 98 -6.05 1.16 14.78
N PHE A 99 -6.83 1.84 13.95
CA PHE A 99 -7.30 3.19 14.21
C PHE A 99 -8.83 3.25 14.15
N THR A 100 -9.43 3.87 15.17
CA THR A 100 -10.85 4.23 15.15
C THR A 100 -11.01 5.57 14.45
N VAL A 101 -11.81 5.59 13.39
CA VAL A 101 -12.11 6.80 12.63
C VAL A 101 -13.38 7.43 13.16
N GLU A 102 -13.28 8.70 13.49
CA GLU A 102 -14.38 9.59 13.84
C GLU A 102 -14.77 10.36 12.57
N ALA A 103 -16.02 10.24 12.15
CA ALA A 103 -16.55 11.05 11.07
C ALA A 103 -17.43 12.18 11.64
N GLU A 104 -17.24 13.38 11.13
CA GLU A 104 -18.12 14.51 11.47
C GLU A 104 -19.41 14.39 10.64
N ASP A 105 -20.40 13.62 11.11
CA ASP A 105 -21.77 13.71 10.58
C ASP A 105 -22.61 14.64 11.47
N ASP A 106 -23.04 15.77 10.89
CA ASP A 106 -23.83 16.82 11.55
C ASP A 106 -25.36 16.50 11.60
N SER A 107 -25.77 15.25 11.33
CA SER A 107 -27.18 14.87 11.46
C SER A 107 -27.43 13.39 11.76
N SER A 108 -27.88 13.15 12.99
CA SER A 108 -28.73 12.03 13.44
C SER A 108 -28.29 10.59 13.12
N SER A 109 -27.78 9.93 14.17
CA SER A 109 -28.17 8.58 14.61
C SER A 109 -27.59 7.33 13.96
N ASN A 110 -26.58 7.40 13.10
CA ASN A 110 -25.78 6.21 12.81
C ASN A 110 -24.40 6.36 13.44
N ASP A 111 -24.14 5.53 14.45
CA ASP A 111 -22.89 5.38 15.18
C ASP A 111 -21.96 4.49 14.35
N TRP A 112 -21.56 4.97 13.16
CA TRP A 112 -20.68 4.21 12.26
C TRP A 112 -19.23 4.46 12.66
N SER A 113 -18.71 3.65 13.58
CA SER A 113 -17.27 3.58 13.80
C SER A 113 -16.61 2.88 12.61
N MET A 114 -15.98 3.64 11.71
CA MET A 114 -15.07 3.01 10.75
C MET A 114 -13.77 2.68 11.47
N SER A 115 -13.13 1.60 11.03
CA SER A 115 -11.77 1.28 11.43
C SER A 115 -10.86 1.24 10.23
N VAL A 116 -9.62 1.67 10.42
CA VAL A 116 -8.55 1.49 9.43
C VAL A 116 -7.41 0.74 10.10
N TYR A 117 -6.92 -0.29 9.42
CA TYR A 117 -5.67 -0.95 9.76
C TYR A 117 -4.61 -0.41 8.82
N LEU A 118 -3.50 0.09 9.35
CA LEU A 118 -2.39 0.60 8.54
C LEU A 118 -1.09 -0.01 9.04
N ALA A 119 -0.27 -0.49 8.13
CA ALA A 119 1.12 -0.85 8.40
C ALA A 119 2.03 0.06 7.58
N PHE A 120 3.15 0.46 8.18
CA PHE A 120 4.03 1.47 7.64
C PHE A 120 5.43 0.88 7.41
N THR A 121 5.94 1.04 6.20
CA THR A 121 7.25 0.53 5.79
C THR A 121 8.10 1.70 5.28
N PRO A 122 9.30 1.96 5.82
CA PRO A 122 10.15 3.05 5.33
C PRO A 122 10.62 2.80 3.90
N ASP A 123 10.54 3.82 3.05
CA ASP A 123 11.08 3.87 1.68
C ASP A 123 12.03 5.07 1.57
N VAL A 124 13.33 4.80 1.73
CA VAL A 124 14.37 5.83 1.80
C VAL A 124 14.61 6.50 0.46
N GLU A 125 14.48 5.76 -0.65
CA GLU A 125 14.71 6.29 -1.99
C GLU A 125 13.65 7.35 -2.35
N ALA A 126 12.38 7.05 -2.06
CA ALA A 126 11.29 8.00 -2.27
C ALA A 126 11.16 9.04 -1.14
N ASN A 127 11.87 8.85 -0.03
CA ASN A 127 11.78 9.64 1.20
C ASN A 127 10.32 9.71 1.73
N VAL A 128 9.70 8.54 1.90
CA VAL A 128 8.33 8.36 2.42
C VAL A 128 8.24 7.12 3.32
N TYR A 129 7.15 6.97 4.07
CA TYR A 129 6.74 5.65 4.57
C TYR A 129 5.63 5.13 3.66
N ARG A 130 5.83 3.97 3.04
CA ARG A 130 4.77 3.27 2.33
C ARG A 130 3.75 2.74 3.31
N VAL A 131 2.49 2.79 2.92
CA VAL A 131 1.39 2.19 3.67
C VAL A 131 0.92 0.99 2.87
N ASP A 132 1.04 -0.19 3.45
CA ASP A 132 0.69 -1.44 2.80
C ASP A 132 0.25 -2.45 3.85
N CYS A 133 -0.98 -2.93 3.73
CA CYS A 133 -1.49 -4.05 4.53
C CYS A 133 -2.73 -4.64 3.87
N ALA A 134 -3.22 -5.75 4.43
CA ALA A 134 -4.50 -6.33 4.06
C ALA A 134 -5.37 -6.48 5.30
N GLY A 135 -6.68 -6.43 5.09
CA GLY A 135 -7.64 -6.53 6.18
C GLY A 135 -9.00 -7.00 5.70
N TYR A 136 -9.94 -7.03 6.65
CA TYR A 136 -11.33 -7.40 6.41
C TYR A 136 -12.23 -6.52 7.26
N ASP A 137 -13.31 -5.99 6.66
CA ASP A 137 -14.39 -5.32 7.36
C ASP A 137 -15.74 -5.98 7.04
N THR A 138 -16.46 -5.52 6.01
CA THR A 138 -17.60 -6.19 5.38
C THR A 138 -17.14 -7.10 4.24
N GLU A 139 -16.02 -6.77 3.60
CA GLU A 139 -15.35 -7.59 2.60
C GLU A 139 -13.82 -7.52 2.77
N SER A 140 -13.09 -8.32 1.99
CA SER A 140 -11.63 -8.27 2.02
C SER A 140 -11.13 -7.02 1.32
N TYR A 141 -10.13 -6.37 1.91
CA TYR A 141 -9.49 -5.22 1.30
C TYR A 141 -7.98 -5.27 1.44
N VAL A 142 -7.35 -4.44 0.63
CA VAL A 142 -5.93 -4.13 0.74
C VAL A 142 -5.75 -2.63 0.80
N VAL A 143 -4.74 -2.20 1.52
CA VAL A 143 -4.38 -0.79 1.66
C VAL A 143 -3.17 -0.51 0.79
N SER A 144 -3.18 0.63 0.12
CA SER A 144 -1.98 1.25 -0.39
C SER A 144 -1.93 2.73 -0.10
N GLY A 145 -0.74 3.27 0.10
CA GLY A 145 -0.59 4.69 0.33
C GLY A 145 0.82 5.08 0.68
N ALA A 146 0.96 6.32 1.12
CA ALA A 146 2.19 6.82 1.67
C ALA A 146 1.92 7.88 2.74
N TRP A 147 2.79 7.88 3.74
CA TRP A 147 3.01 9.00 4.63
C TRP A 147 4.22 9.80 4.17
N LYS A 148 4.05 11.11 4.03
CA LYS A 148 5.12 12.04 3.72
C LYS A 148 4.86 13.39 4.35
N ASP A 149 5.85 13.94 5.05
CA ASP A 149 5.82 15.32 5.55
C ASP A 149 4.56 15.67 6.37
N GLY A 150 4.05 14.71 7.15
CA GLY A 150 2.85 14.87 7.98
C GLY A 150 1.53 14.63 7.23
N CYS A 151 1.56 14.36 5.92
CA CYS A 151 0.40 13.99 5.13
C CYS A 151 0.37 12.47 4.93
N LEU A 152 -0.80 11.88 5.12
CA LEU A 152 -1.09 10.48 4.90
C LEU A 152 -2.15 10.38 3.81
N ASN A 153 -1.74 9.86 2.67
CA ASN A 153 -2.61 9.59 1.54
C ASN A 153 -2.66 8.10 1.32
N PHE A 154 -3.84 7.49 1.46
CA PHE A 154 -3.99 6.07 1.24
C PHE A 154 -5.37 5.73 0.70
N ALA A 155 -5.48 4.53 0.13
CA ALA A 155 -6.69 3.98 -0.39
C ALA A 155 -6.90 2.58 0.17
N LYS A 156 -8.15 2.29 0.54
CA LYS A 156 -8.63 0.92 0.73
C LYS A 156 -9.23 0.44 -0.58
N HIS A 157 -8.67 -0.62 -1.12
CA HIS A 157 -9.16 -1.26 -2.33
C HIS A 157 -9.95 -2.51 -1.97
N TYR A 158 -11.22 -2.47 -2.32
CA TYR A 158 -12.17 -3.57 -2.23
C TYR A 158 -12.30 -4.23 -3.61
N ALA A 159 -13.03 -5.36 -3.70
CA ALA A 159 -13.16 -6.07 -4.98
C ALA A 159 -13.89 -5.25 -6.05
N LYS A 160 -14.76 -4.32 -5.65
CA LYS A 160 -15.62 -3.53 -6.56
C LYS A 160 -15.59 -2.02 -6.31
N SER A 161 -14.84 -1.55 -5.33
CA SER A 161 -14.81 -0.14 -4.97
C SER A 161 -13.45 0.23 -4.39
N THR A 162 -13.19 1.52 -4.29
CA THR A 162 -12.04 2.05 -3.58
C THR A 162 -12.50 3.21 -2.71
N VAL A 163 -12.01 3.26 -1.48
CA VAL A 163 -12.23 4.38 -0.57
C VAL A 163 -10.89 5.09 -0.39
N ASN A 164 -10.85 6.36 -0.74
CA ASN A 164 -9.64 7.19 -0.67
C ASN A 164 -9.64 8.01 0.61
N TYR A 165 -8.47 8.19 1.19
CA TYR A 165 -8.24 8.94 2.42
C TYR A 165 -7.09 9.93 2.17
N ASP A 166 -7.37 11.21 2.42
CA ASP A 166 -6.38 12.29 2.39
C ASP A 166 -6.46 13.01 3.73
N VAL A 167 -5.47 12.77 4.58
CA VAL A 167 -5.43 13.32 5.94
C VAL A 167 -4.06 13.90 6.24
N TYR A 168 -4.03 14.96 7.05
CA TYR A 168 -2.81 15.53 7.58
C TYR A 168 -2.76 15.36 9.10
N TYR A 169 -1.58 15.18 9.63
CA TYR A 169 -1.34 15.07 11.06
C TYR A 169 -1.34 16.44 11.72
N ASN A 170 -2.21 16.61 12.71
CA ASN A 170 -2.29 17.79 13.53
C ASN A 170 -1.61 17.53 14.88
N ASP A 171 -0.43 18.11 15.07
CA ASP A 171 0.38 17.91 16.28
C ASP A 171 -0.31 18.39 17.57
N SER A 172 -1.17 19.42 17.48
CA SER A 172 -1.86 19.96 18.64
C SER A 172 -2.96 19.04 19.18
N THR A 173 -3.58 18.25 18.30
CA THR A 173 -4.65 17.32 18.65
C THR A 173 -4.21 15.86 18.67
N LYS A 174 -2.99 15.57 18.17
CA LYS A 174 -2.46 14.20 17.98
C LYS A 174 -3.39 13.34 17.11
N LYS A 175 -4.03 13.98 16.12
CA LYS A 175 -4.97 13.34 15.19
C LYS A 175 -4.54 13.56 13.75
N CYS A 176 -4.72 12.55 12.92
CA CYS A 176 -4.86 12.73 11.49
C CYS A 176 -6.26 13.28 11.20
N ILE A 177 -6.36 14.37 10.46
CA ILE A 177 -7.61 15.07 10.13
C ILE A 177 -7.65 15.27 8.62
N GLY A 178 -8.79 15.06 8.00
CA GLY A 178 -8.95 15.31 6.58
C GLY A 178 -10.25 14.72 6.04
N THR A 179 -10.18 14.17 4.84
CA THR A 179 -11.36 13.67 4.14
C THR A 179 -11.19 12.22 3.74
N MET A 180 -12.32 11.51 3.72
CA MET A 180 -12.46 10.27 2.95
C MET A 180 -13.42 10.50 1.80
N VAL A 181 -13.21 9.77 0.70
CA VAL A 181 -14.11 9.71 -0.45
C VAL A 181 -14.41 8.24 -0.73
N ASP A 182 -15.68 7.85 -0.63
CA ASP A 182 -16.09 6.47 -0.87
C ASP A 182 -16.18 6.13 -2.37
N GLY A 183 -16.49 4.87 -2.68
CA GLY A 183 -16.59 4.39 -4.06
C GLY A 183 -17.69 5.04 -4.90
N ASP A 184 -18.67 5.68 -4.26
CA ASP A 184 -19.74 6.44 -4.91
C ASP A 184 -19.37 7.93 -5.08
N GLY A 185 -18.18 8.33 -4.63
CA GLY A 185 -17.69 9.70 -4.67
C GLY A 185 -18.21 10.59 -3.54
N VAL A 186 -18.85 10.03 -2.51
CA VAL A 186 -19.34 10.79 -1.36
C VAL A 186 -18.14 11.13 -0.47
N SER A 187 -17.97 12.42 -0.20
CA SER A 187 -16.89 12.93 0.65
C SER A 187 -17.38 13.17 2.08
N LYS A 188 -16.55 12.80 3.07
CA LYS A 188 -16.82 13.05 4.49
C LYS A 188 -15.56 13.52 5.21
N SER A 189 -15.73 14.48 6.11
CA SER A 189 -14.67 14.89 7.04
C SER A 189 -14.46 13.81 8.09
N ILE A 190 -13.20 13.43 8.29
CA ILE A 190 -12.81 12.40 9.23
C ILE A 190 -11.63 12.84 10.09
N SER A 191 -11.50 12.19 11.24
CA SER A 191 -10.28 12.21 12.03
C SER A 191 -10.02 10.87 12.71
N PHE A 192 -8.76 10.57 13.01
CA PHE A 192 -8.40 9.46 13.88
C PHE A 192 -7.13 9.80 14.66
N ALA A 193 -7.06 9.31 15.90
CA ALA A 193 -5.86 9.47 16.72
C ALA A 193 -4.71 8.65 16.12
N MET A 194 -3.52 9.23 16.05
CA MET A 194 -2.31 8.51 15.64
C MET A 194 -1.16 8.96 16.53
N ASP A 195 -0.58 8.01 17.25
CA ASP A 195 0.59 8.29 18.07
C ASP A 195 1.85 8.22 17.22
N MET A 196 2.54 9.35 17.12
CA MET A 196 3.85 9.41 16.49
C MET A 196 4.92 8.96 17.49
N SER A 197 5.93 8.27 16.98
CA SER A 197 7.06 7.80 17.77
C SER A 197 8.33 8.57 17.40
N PRO A 198 9.22 8.87 18.35
CA PRO A 198 10.47 9.54 18.04
C PRO A 198 11.41 8.63 17.24
N CYS A 199 11.98 9.17 16.17
CA CYS A 199 13.06 8.56 15.41
C CYS A 199 14.28 8.36 16.31
N THR A 200 14.78 7.12 16.40
CA THR A 200 15.95 6.80 17.23
C THR A 200 17.25 7.44 16.74
N GLN A 201 17.31 7.84 15.47
CA GLN A 201 18.50 8.44 14.86
C GLN A 201 18.50 9.97 14.92
N CYS A 202 17.36 10.62 14.67
CA CYS A 202 17.29 12.08 14.56
C CYS A 202 16.28 12.75 15.52
N GLY A 203 15.50 11.96 16.27
CA GLY A 203 14.49 12.46 17.21
C GLY A 203 13.22 13.02 16.58
N ALA A 204 13.11 13.03 15.25
CA ALA A 204 11.89 13.48 14.56
C ALA A 204 10.74 12.48 14.77
N ASP A 205 9.52 12.98 14.95
CA ASP A 205 8.32 12.17 15.09
C ASP A 205 7.98 11.43 13.78
N VAL A 206 7.79 10.12 13.85
CA VAL A 206 7.51 9.23 12.70
C VAL A 206 6.30 8.33 12.99
N PRO A 207 5.54 7.88 11.95
CA PRO A 207 4.32 7.09 12.13
C PRO A 207 4.58 5.62 12.51
N VAL A 208 5.85 5.24 12.66
CA VAL A 208 6.30 3.91 13.08
C VAL A 208 6.94 3.99 14.46
N ALA A 209 6.48 3.18 15.40
CA ALA A 209 7.28 2.88 16.57
C ALA A 209 8.55 2.16 16.08
N ASN A 210 9.69 2.85 16.11
CA ASN A 210 10.95 2.25 15.71
C ASN A 210 11.21 1.03 16.59
N SER A 211 11.28 -0.15 15.96
CA SER A 211 11.91 -1.34 16.52
C SER A 211 13.41 -1.14 16.65
#